data_AF-A0A1G7FPE5-F1
#
_entry.id   AF-A0A1G7FPE5-F1
#
_cell.length_a   1.000
_cell.length_b   1.000
_cell.length_c   1.000
_cell.angle_alpha   90.00
_cell.angle_beta   90.00
_cell.angle_gamma   90.00
#
_symmetry.space_group_name_H-M   'P 1'
#
loop_
_entity.id
_entity.type
_entity.pdbx_description
1 polymer ?
#
loop_
_entity_poly.entity_id
_entity_poly.type
_entity_poly.pdbx_seq_one_letter_code
_entity_poly.pdbx_strand_id
1 'polypeptide(L)' 'MRRAAYSIPSNIAEGCGRDSDAEFKRFLIISQGSASELEYFTILAKDLRYLAEPDFILLKNDVNRVKRSLNNLIRKL' A
#
# COMPACT_ATOMS: atom_id res chain seq x y z
N MET A 1 -8.43 7.51 1.46
CA MET A 1 -6.99 7.67 1.83
C MET A 1 -6.66 7.10 3.19
N ARG A 2 -7.07 7.68 4.33
CA ARG A 2 -6.70 7.22 5.68
C ARG A 2 -6.88 5.70 5.91
N ARG A 3 -8.07 5.17 5.62
CA ARG A 3 -8.34 3.72 5.76
C ARG A 3 -7.39 2.86 4.93
N ALA A 4 -7.21 3.17 3.64
CA ALA A 4 -6.27 2.48 2.77
C ALA A 4 -4.83 2.56 3.31
N ALA A 5 -4.41 3.73 3.79
CA ALA A 5 -3.06 3.93 4.34
C ALA A 5 -2.79 3.10 5.60
N TYR A 6 -3.72 3.08 6.58
CA TYR A 6 -3.55 2.28 7.79
C TYR A 6 -3.78 0.78 7.56
N SER A 7 -4.57 0.42 6.53
CA SER A 7 -4.82 -0.97 6.13
C SER A 7 -3.55 -1.69 5.64
N ILE A 8 -2.61 -0.96 5.02
CA ILE A 8 -1.35 -1.55 4.54
C ILE A 8 -0.54 -2.14 5.70
N PRO A 9 -0.07 -1.36 6.70
CA PRO A 9 0.70 -1.92 7.80
C PRO A 9 -0.11 -2.85 8.70
N SER A 10 -1.43 -2.66 8.84
CA SER A 10 -2.25 -3.55 9.66
C SER A 10 -2.34 -4.96 9.07
N ASN A 11 -2.53 -5.08 7.75
CA ASN A 11 -2.54 -6.39 7.09
C ASN A 11 -1.15 -7.04 7.09
N ILE A 12 -0.07 -6.27 6.95
CA ILE A 12 1.29 -6.81 7.10
C ILE A 12 1.46 -7.40 8.51
N ALA A 13 1.12 -6.66 9.56
CA ALA A 13 1.25 -7.10 10.94
C ALA A 13 0.38 -8.33 11.24
N GLU A 14 -0.86 -8.34 10.76
CA GLU A 14 -1.77 -9.49 10.92
C GLU A 14 -1.25 -10.73 10.19
N GLY A 15 -0.73 -10.55 8.98
CA GLY A 15 -0.14 -11.63 8.19
C GLY A 15 1.13 -12.22 8.81
N CYS A 16 1.98 -11.38 9.40
CA CYS A 16 3.18 -11.83 10.13
C CYS A 16 2.84 -12.72 11.34
N GLY A 17 1.63 -12.62 11.89
CA GLY A 17 1.16 -13.45 12.99
C GLY A 17 0.51 -14.77 12.58
N ARG A 18 0.56 -15.15 11.30
CA ARG A 18 -0.02 -16.39 10.78
C ARG A 18 1.00 -17.53 10.77
N ASP A 19 0.50 -18.77 10.72
CA ASP A 19 1.30 -19.98 10.92
C ASP A 19 2.03 -20.45 9.65
N SER A 20 1.78 -19.82 8.50
CA SER A 20 2.38 -20.22 7.22
C SER A 20 2.69 -19.06 6.28
N ASP A 21 3.72 -19.25 5.44
CA ASP A 21 4.09 -18.31 4.38
C ASP A 21 2.94 -18.09 3.38
N ALA A 22 2.12 -19.12 3.13
CA ALA A 22 0.95 -19.02 2.26
C ALA A 22 -0.10 -18.05 2.83
N GLU A 23 -0.37 -18.10 4.13
CA GLU A 23 -1.27 -17.16 4.79
C GLU A 23 -0.67 -15.76 4.86
N PHE A 24 0.62 -15.64 5.22
CA PHE A 24 1.29 -14.34 5.24
C PHE A 24 1.23 -13.67 3.86
N LYS A 25 1.52 -14.43 2.79
CA LYS A 25 1.43 -13.96 1.40
C LYS A 25 0.03 -13.46 1.05
N ARG A 26 -1.03 -14.12 1.51
CA ARG A 26 -2.43 -13.66 1.32
C ARG A 26 -2.65 -12.27 1.92
N PHE A 27 -2.17 -12.04 3.15
CA PHE A 27 -2.26 -10.73 3.80
C PHE A 27 -1.42 -9.64 3.12
N LEU A 28 -0.25 -10.01 2.58
CA LEU A 28 0.55 -9.09 1.78
C LEU A 28 -0.14 -8.72 0.46
N ILE A 29 -0.87 -9.65 -0.17
CA ILE A 29 -1.70 -9.35 -1.35
C ILE A 29 -2.81 -8.35 -1.00
N ILE A 30 -3.45 -8.49 0.16
CA ILE A 30 -4.45 -7.52 0.65
C ILE A 30 -3.80 -6.14 0.89
N SER A 31 -2.59 -6.14 1.47
CA SER A 31 -1.78 -4.92 1.66
C SER A 31 -1.47 -4.24 0.32
N GLN A 32 -1.13 -5.02 -0.71
CA GLN A 32 -0.87 -4.54 -2.08
C GLN A 32 -2.12 -3.94 -2.72
N GLY A 33 -3.30 -4.52 -2.46
CA GLY A 33 -4.59 -3.95 -2.85
C GLY A 33 -4.83 -2.58 -2.20
N SER A 34 -4.65 -2.50 -0.88
CA SER A 34 -4.78 -1.25 -0.12
C SER A 34 -3.81 -0.16 -0.60
N ALA A 35 -2.57 -0.53 -0.95
CA ALA A 35 -1.60 0.40 -1.53
C ALA A 35 -2.02 0.90 -2.92
N SER A 36 -2.69 0.07 -3.72
CA SER A 36 -3.21 0.47 -5.03
C SER A 36 -4.42 1.40 -4.92
N GLU A 37 -5.31 1.17 -3.94
CA GLU A 37 -6.38 2.12 -3.62
C GLU A 37 -5.82 3.48 -3.17
N LEU A 38 -4.78 3.47 -2.33
CA LEU A 38 -4.14 4.70 -1.86
C LEU A 38 -3.49 5.48 -3.01
N GLU A 39 -2.85 4.79 -3.96
CA GLU A 39 -2.32 5.41 -5.18
C GLU A 39 -3.42 6.10 -5.98
N TYR A 40 -4.53 5.41 -6.23
CA TYR A 40 -5.68 5.98 -6.93
C TYR A 40 -6.20 7.23 -6.22
N PHE A 41 -6.44 7.17 -4.91
CA PHE A 41 -6.93 8.33 -4.17
C PHE A 41 -5.93 9.49 -4.14
N THR A 42 -4.63 9.22 -4.21
CA THR A 42 -3.59 10.26 -4.30
C THR A 42 -3.66 10.98 -5.65
N ILE A 43 -3.88 10.24 -6.75
CA ILE A 43 -4.11 10.80 -8.09
C ILE A 43 -5.40 11.62 -8.10
N LEU A 44 -6.50 11.05 -7.61
CA LEU A 44 -7.80 11.73 -7.56
C LEU A 44 -7.73 13.02 -6.72
N ALA A 45 -7.02 13.02 -5.59
CA ALA A 45 -6.86 14.21 -4.77
C ALA A 45 -6.10 15.34 -5.49
N LYS A 46 -5.09 15.00 -6.32
CA LYS A 46 -4.42 15.96 -7.20
C LYS A 46 -5.38 16.50 -8.26
N ASP A 47 -6.11 15.62 -8.94
CA ASP A 47 -7.02 16.00 -10.03
C ASP A 47 -8.13 16.95 -9.55
N LEU A 48 -8.62 16.72 -8.32
CA LEU A 48 -9.58 17.59 -7.63
C LEU A 48 -8.95 18.85 -7.00
N ARG A 49 -7.63 19.06 -7.18
CA ARG A 49 -6.86 20.18 -6.62
C ARG A 49 -6.89 20.27 -5.09
N TYR A 50 -7.09 19.14 -4.41
CA TYR A 50 -6.97 19.04 -2.95
C TYR A 50 -5.53 18.85 -2.49
N LEU A 51 -4.62 18.52 -3.41
CA LEU A 51 -3.23 18.23 -3.13
C LEU A 51 -2.34 19.04 -4.08
N ALA A 52 -1.37 19.77 -3.53
CA ALA A 52 -0.40 20.51 -4.34
C ALA A 52 0.57 19.57 -5.06
N GLU A 53 1.12 20.00 -6.20
CA GLU A 53 2.03 19.18 -7.01
C GLU A 53 3.23 18.62 -6.21
N PRO A 54 3.92 19.41 -5.34
CA PRO A 54 5.03 18.89 -4.55
C PRO A 54 4.61 17.76 -3.61
N ASP A 55 3.47 17.92 -2.92
CA ASP A 55 2.95 16.93 -1.98
C ASP A 55 2.46 15.66 -2.71
N PHE A 56 1.86 15.83 -3.89
CA PHE A 56 1.48 14.72 -4.75
C PHE A 56 2.69 13.89 -5.18
N ILE A 57 3.78 14.54 -5.61
CA ILE A 57 5.00 13.84 -6.03
C ILE A 57 5.58 13.04 -4.86
N LEU A 58 5.66 13.65 -3.67
CA LEU A 58 6.13 12.97 -2.46
C LEU A 58 5.27 11.74 -2.14
N LEU A 59 3.96 11.91 -2.01
CA LEU A 59 3.04 10.83 -1.67
C LEU A 59 3.03 9.72 -2.72
N LYS A 60 3.02 10.06 -4.01
CA LYS A 60 3.08 9.08 -5.11
C LYS A 60 4.36 8.26 -5.05
N ASN A 61 5.51 8.89 -4.78
CA ASN A 61 6.78 8.20 -4.68
C ASN A 61 6.83 7.24 -3.49
N ASP A 62 6.28 7.66 -2.33
CA ASP A 62 6.21 6.81 -1.15
C ASP A 62 5.29 5.61 -1.36
N VAL A 63 4.10 5.81 -1.92
CA VAL A 63 3.18 4.71 -2.25
C VAL A 63 3.83 3.73 -3.22
N ASN A 64 4.51 4.22 -4.25
CA ASN A 64 5.24 3.38 -5.21
C ASN A 64 6.42 2.62 -4.59
N ARG A 65 7.10 3.21 -3.60
CA ARG A 65 8.14 2.51 -2.84
C ARG A 65 7.54 1.35 -2.05
N VAL A 66 6.43 1.59 -1.33
CA VAL A 66 5.74 0.55 -0.55
C VAL A 66 5.25 -0.59 -1.45
N LYS A 67 4.60 -0.28 -2.58
CA LYS A 67 4.14 -1.28 -3.56
C LYS A 67 5.28 -2.15 -4.09
N ARG A 68 6.46 -1.56 -4.35
CA ARG A 68 7.65 -2.32 -4.78
C ARG A 68 8.15 -3.25 -3.69
N SER A 69 8.25 -2.77 -2.45
CA SER A 69 8.67 -3.60 -1.32
C SER A 69 7.71 -4.76 -1.07
N LEU A 70 6.40 -4.52 -1.10
CA LEU A 70 5.37 -5.55 -0.98
C LEU A 70 5.48 -6.60 -2.09
N ASN A 71 5.55 -6.18 -3.35
CA ASN A 71 5.72 -7.10 -4.48
C ASN A 71 6.99 -7.95 -4.38
N ASN A 72 8.11 -7.35 -3.93
CA ASN A 72 9.35 -8.09 -3.74
C ASN A 72 9.23 -9.15 -2.63
N LEU A 73 8.54 -8.83 -1.53
CA LEU A 73 8.30 -9.77 -0.45
C LEU A 73 7.34 -10.90 -0.86
N ILE A 74 6.22 -10.55 -1.52
CA ILE A 74 5.24 -11.52 -2.05
C ILE A 74 5.88 -12.53 -3.02
N ARG A 75 6.89 -12.10 -3.79
CA ARG A 75 7.62 -12.98 -4.73
C ARG A 75 8.63 -13.90 -4.04
N LYS A 76 9.08 -13.55 -2.83
CA LYS A 76 10.06 -14.33 -2.07
C LYS A 76 9.42 -15.42 -1.20
N LEU A 77 8.16 -15.20 -0.80
CA LEU A 77 7.29 -16.18 -0.12
C LEU A 77 6.60 -17.07 -1.16
#